data_AF-A0A2D7RBJ6-F1
#
_entry.id   AF-A0A2D7RBJ6-F1
#
_cell.length_a   1.000
_cell.length_b   1.000
_cell.length_c   1.000
_cell.angle_alpha   90.00
_cell.angle_beta   90.00
_cell.angle_gamma   90.00
#
_symmetry.space_group_name_H-M   'P 1'
#
loop_
_entity.id
_entity.type
_entity.pdbx_description
1 polymer ?
#
loop_
_entity_poly.entity_id
_entity_poly.type
_entity_poly.pdbx_seq_one_letter_code
_entity_poly.pdbx_strand_id
1 'polypeptide(L)' 'MTYELLTALGLLLVLEGMLPFLMPDRWHRILKIMAQVEPVRLRYFGLVSMLAGAGLLVFFR' A
#
# COMPACT_ATOMS: atom_id res chain seq x y z
N MET A 1 -11.52 3.87 -19.98
CA MET A 1 -10.14 4.28 -19.71
C MET A 1 -10.02 5.33 -18.62
N THR A 2 -10.42 6.61 -18.83
CA THR A 2 -10.21 7.65 -17.79
C THR A 2 -11.04 7.44 -16.53
N TYR A 3 -12.31 7.05 -16.67
CA TYR A 3 -13.19 6.78 -15.53
C TYR A 3 -12.71 5.58 -14.68
N GLU A 4 -12.24 4.51 -15.32
CA GLU A 4 -11.70 3.33 -14.63
C GLU A 4 -10.45 3.67 -13.81
N LEU A 5 -9.58 4.55 -14.33
CA LEU A 5 -8.42 5.04 -13.60
C LEU A 5 -8.85 5.86 -12.37
N LEU A 6 -9.83 6.76 -12.52
CA LEU A 6 -10.37 7.53 -11.41
C LEU A 6 -11.03 6.62 -10.36
N THR A 7 -11.74 5.58 -10.79
CA THR A 7 -12.35 4.60 -9.87
C THR A 7 -11.28 3.80 -9.11
N ALA A 8 -10.26 3.28 -9.80
CA ALA A 8 -9.16 2.56 -9.16
C ALA A 8 -8.40 3.44 -8.17
N LEU A 9 -8.17 4.71 -8.52
CA LEU A 9 -7.52 5.69 -7.65
C LEU A 9 -8.41 6.04 -6.45
N GLY A 10 -9.72 6.16 -6.65
CA GLY A 10 -10.68 6.34 -5.55
C GLY A 10 -10.67 5.17 -4.56
N LEU A 11 -10.67 3.93 -5.07
CA LEU A 11 -10.58 2.72 -4.24
C LEU A 11 -9.24 2.66 -3.48
N LEU A 12 -8.13 3.00 -4.13
CA LEU A 12 -6.82 3.08 -3.48
C LEU A 12 -6.84 4.07 -2.30
N LEU A 13 -7.42 5.26 -2.49
CA LEU A 13 -7.53 6.27 -1.43
C LEU A 13 -8.43 5.83 -0.27
N VAL A 14 -9.54 5.17 -0.57
CA VAL A 14 -10.42 4.61 0.47
C VAL A 14 -9.66 3.57 1.28
N LEU A 15 -8.98 2.63 0.63
CA LEU A 15 -8.22 1.57 1.31
C LEU A 15 -7.05 2.14 2.15
N GLU A 16 -6.29 3.10 1.61
CA GLU A 16 -5.23 3.80 2.35
C GLU A 16 -5.79 4.58 3.55
N GLY A 17 -6.97 5.18 3.41
CA GLY A 17 -7.63 5.92 4.49
C GLY A 17 -8.30 5.05 5.56
N MET A 18 -8.66 3.81 5.24
CA MET A 18 -9.37 2.92 6.18
C MET A 18 -8.51 2.56 7.40
N LEU A 19 -7.23 2.20 7.20
CA LEU A 19 -6.31 1.85 8.29
C LEU A 19 -6.11 2.97 9.33
N PRO A 20 -5.75 4.22 8.94
CA PRO A 20 -5.61 5.33 9.87
C PRO A 20 -6.94 5.73 10.51
N PHE A 21 -8.08 5.59 9.81
CA PHE A 21 -9.39 5.94 10.34
C PHE A 21 -9.92 4.92 11.37
N LEU A 22 -9.82 3.61 11.08
CA LEU A 22 -10.34 2.56 11.95
C LEU A 22 -9.44 2.28 13.15
N MET A 23 -8.13 2.39 12.99
CA MET A 23 -7.15 1.98 14.02
C MET A 23 -5.97 2.96 14.14
N PRO A 24 -6.21 4.21 14.56
CA PRO A 24 -5.19 5.27 14.57
C PRO A 24 -3.96 4.93 15.44
N ASP A 25 -4.16 4.31 16.61
CA ASP A 25 -3.06 3.94 17.51
C ASP A 25 -2.18 2.81 16.95
N ARG A 26 -2.81 1.82 16.29
CA ARG A 26 -2.06 0.73 15.65
C ARG A 26 -1.29 1.24 14.45
N TRP A 27 -1.92 2.11 13.65
CA TRP A 27 -1.26 2.76 12.52
C TRP A 27 -0.03 3.55 12.96
N HIS A 28 -0.14 4.37 14.02
CA HIS A 28 1.00 5.08 14.60
C HIS A 28 2.13 4.15 15.05
N ARG A 29 1.80 3.01 15.67
CA ARG A 29 2.80 2.02 16.08
C ARG A 29 3.51 1.41 14.89
N ILE A 30 2.78 1.05 13.82
CA ILE A 30 3.36 0.52 12.58
C ILE A 30 4.32 1.53 11.97
N LEU A 31 3.93 2.81 11.88
CA LEU A 31 4.79 3.87 11.36
C LEU A 31 6.07 4.05 12.20
N LYS A 32 5.97 3.98 13.53
CA LYS A 32 7.15 4.04 14.42
C LYS A 32 8.11 2.87 14.20
N ILE A 33 7.58 1.67 14.01
CA ILE A 33 8.39 0.48 13.69
C ILE A 33 9.06 0.67 12.34
N MET A 34 8.31 1.07 11.31
CA MET A 34 8.82 1.33 9.96
C MET A 34 9.92 2.40 9.95
N ALA A 35 9.79 3.45 10.77
CA ALA A 35 10.80 4.50 10.90
C ALA A 35 12.14 4.03 11.51
N GLN A 36 12.14 2.91 12.25
CA GLN A 36 13.34 2.29 12.80
C GLN A 36 13.96 1.26 11.84
N VAL A 37 13.24 0.88 10.77
CA VAL A 37 13.75 -0.06 9.76
C VAL A 37 14.72 0.66 8.84
N GLU A 38 15.84 0.00 8.57
CA GLU A 38 16.85 0.50 7.64
C GLU A 38 16.26 0.76 6.24
N PRO A 39 16.57 1.90 5.59
CA PRO A 39 15.94 2.29 4.32
C PRO A 39 16.04 1.25 3.22
N VAL A 40 17.14 0.49 3.18
CA VAL A 40 17.35 -0.59 2.20
C VAL A 40 16.29 -1.69 2.35
N ARG A 41 15.99 -2.12 3.58
CA ARG A 41 14.95 -3.13 3.83
C ARG A 41 13.57 -2.63 3.45
N LEU A 42 13.27 -1.36 3.74
CA LEU A 42 11.98 -0.76 3.39
C LEU A 42 11.78 -0.72 1.86
N ARG A 43 12.85 -0.40 1.11
CA ARG A 43 12.82 -0.43 -0.37
C ARG A 43 12.61 -1.84 -0.91
N TYR A 44 13.27 -2.85 -0.34
CA TYR A 44 13.05 -4.24 -0.75
C TYR A 44 11.62 -4.71 -0.47
N PHE A 45 11.07 -4.37 0.70
CA PHE A 45 9.68 -4.69 1.01
C PHE A 45 8.71 -4.05 0.01
N GLY A 46 8.95 -2.77 -0.33
CA GLY A 46 8.20 -2.08 -1.38
C GLY A 46 8.31 -2.75 -2.75
N LEU A 47 9.52 -3.15 -3.16
CA LEU A 47 9.76 -3.85 -4.43
C LEU A 47 9.03 -5.21 -4.49
N VAL A 48 9.10 -6.01 -3.43
CA VAL A 48 8.39 -7.30 -3.36
C VAL A 48 6.89 -7.10 -3.46
N SER A 49 6.34 -6.10 -2.76
CA SER A 49 4.91 -5.75 -2.85
C SER A 49 4.51 -5.31 -4.26
N MET A 50 5.30 -4.45 -4.90
CA MET A 50 5.08 -4.01 -6.29
C MET A 50 5.11 -5.18 -7.28
N LEU A 51 6.09 -6.09 -7.16
CA LEU A 51 6.20 -7.27 -8.02
C LEU A 51 5.05 -8.25 -7.80
N ALA A 52 4.62 -8.44 -6.55
CA ALA A 52 3.46 -9.27 -6.25
C ALA A 52 2.18 -8.68 -6.87
N GLY A 53 1.97 -7.37 -6.73
CA GLY A 53 0.84 -6.67 -7.36
C GLY A 53 0.88 -6.74 -8.89
N ALA A 54 2.04 -6.54 -9.50
CA ALA A 54 2.23 -6.70 -10.94
C ALA A 54 1.98 -8.14 -11.39
N GLY A 55 2.47 -9.14 -10.64
CA GLY A 55 2.24 -10.55 -10.91
C GLY A 55 0.76 -10.93 -10.83
N LEU A 56 0.03 -10.43 -9.83
CA LEU A 56 -1.43 -10.60 -9.72
C LEU A 56 -2.14 -9.96 -10.92
N LEU A 57 -1.77 -8.74 -11.30
CA LEU A 57 -2.35 -8.07 -12.46
C LEU A 57 -2.09 -8.83 -13.76
N VAL A 58 -0.91 -9.44 -13.93
CA VAL A 58 -0.59 -10.26 -15.11
C VAL A 58 -1.30 -11.62 -15.10
N PHE A 59 -1.57 -12.18 -13.91
CA PHE A 59 -2.22 -13.48 -13.79
C PHE A 59 -3.75 -13.42 -13.97
N PHE A 60 -4.38 -12.37 -13.42
CA PHE A 60 -5.84 -12.20 -13.44
C PHE A 60 -6.36 -11.39 -14.63
N ARG A 61 -5.47 -10.77 -15.41
CA ARG A 61 -5.80 -10.02 -16.62
C ARG A 61 -5.35 -10.80 -17.84
#